data_AF-A0A918VHB0-F1
#
_entry.id   AF-A0A918VHB0-F1
#
_cell.length_a   1.000
_cell.length_b   1.000
_cell.length_c   1.000
_cell.angle_alpha   90.00
_cell.angle_beta   90.00
_cell.angle_gamma   90.00
#
_symmetry.space_group_name_H-M   'P 1'
#
loop_
_entity.id
_entity.type
_entity.pdbx_description
1 polymer ?
#
loop_
_entity_poly.entity_id
_entity_poly.type
_entity_poly.pdbx_seq_one_letter_code
_entity_poly.pdbx_strand_id
1 'polypeptide(L)'
;MAARAADRRRRGRPVMAIGYAHTLFCDRLGCRAKVTIEATRNAAHARRLARMRHGWRSDDTGDWCPTDKTARATAHATQTRGPSQ
;
A
#
# COMPACT_ATOMS: atom_id res chain seq x y z
N MET A 1 1.17 55.68 -8.76
CA MET A 1 0.01 55.18 -9.52
C MET A 1 0.43 53.90 -10.25
N ALA A 2 -0.45 52.89 -10.21
CA ALA A 2 -0.56 51.60 -10.94
C ALA A 2 0.65 51.06 -11.76
N ALA A 3 0.98 49.76 -11.76
CA ALA A 3 0.12 48.57 -11.82
C ALA A 3 0.87 47.35 -11.22
N ARG A 4 0.34 46.63 -10.21
CA ARG A 4 -0.65 45.53 -10.31
C ARG A 4 -0.39 44.50 -11.41
N ALA A 5 -0.01 43.31 -10.92
CA ALA A 5 -0.47 42.00 -11.36
C ALA A 5 0.06 41.44 -12.70
N ALA A 6 1.13 40.64 -12.59
CA ALA A 6 1.33 39.50 -13.48
C ALA A 6 1.21 38.20 -12.66
N ASP A 7 0.03 38.03 -12.06
CA ASP A 7 -0.41 36.76 -11.49
C ASP A 7 -0.90 35.84 -12.64
N ARG A 8 -0.75 34.52 -12.45
CA ARG A 8 -1.48 33.44 -13.14
C ARG A 8 -1.13 33.08 -14.59
N ARG A 9 0.11 32.66 -14.88
CA ARG A 9 0.35 31.75 -16.04
C ARG A 9 1.17 30.49 -15.76
N ARG A 10 1.26 30.04 -14.50
CA ARG A 10 1.42 28.61 -14.22
C ARG A 10 0.04 27.98 -14.04
N ARG A 11 -0.76 27.96 -15.12
CA ARG A 11 -1.80 26.94 -15.23
C ARG A 11 -1.05 25.63 -15.43
N GLY A 12 -0.59 25.04 -14.32
CA GLY A 12 -0.16 23.66 -14.31
C GLY A 12 -1.27 22.88 -14.99
N ARG A 13 -0.98 22.33 -16.18
CA ARG A 13 -1.91 21.48 -16.91
C ARG A 13 -2.47 20.50 -15.86
N PRO A 14 -3.79 20.32 -15.74
CA PRO A 14 -4.30 19.23 -14.92
C PRO A 14 -3.64 17.99 -15.49
N VAL A 15 -2.66 17.44 -14.77
CA VAL A 15 -2.18 16.10 -15.03
C VAL A 15 -3.39 15.26 -14.71
N MET A 16 -4.17 14.94 -15.75
CA MET A 16 -5.17 13.90 -15.71
C MET A 16 -4.39 12.61 -15.44
N ALA A 17 -3.99 12.42 -14.19
CA ALA A 17 -3.51 11.15 -13.71
C ALA A 17 -4.76 10.27 -13.74
N ILE A 18 -4.88 9.43 -14.75
CA ILE A 18 -5.88 8.37 -14.76
C ILE A 18 -5.59 7.55 -13.50
N GLY A 19 -6.40 7.80 -12.47
CA GLY A 19 -6.31 7.14 -11.20
C GLY A 19 -6.94 5.78 -11.35
N TYR A 20 -6.12 4.74 -11.41
CA TYR A 20 -6.62 3.38 -11.42
C TYR A 20 -6.96 2.96 -9.99
N ALA A 21 -8.00 2.12 -9.85
CA ALA A 21 -8.22 1.37 -8.64
C ALA A 21 -7.47 0.04 -8.73
N HIS A 22 -6.65 -0.27 -7.75
CA HIS A 22 -6.00 -1.57 -7.64
C HIS A 22 -6.47 -2.25 -6.36
N THR A 23 -6.92 -3.49 -6.50
CA THR A 23 -7.32 -4.34 -5.37
C THR A 23 -6.21 -5.33 -5.09
N LEU A 24 -5.74 -5.36 -3.85
CA LEU A 24 -4.79 -6.35 -3.36
C LEU A 24 -5.54 -7.37 -2.51
N PHE A 25 -5.14 -8.64 -2.62
CA PHE A 25 -5.68 -9.76 -1.86
C PHE A 25 -4.57 -10.34 -0.98
N CYS A 26 -4.93 -10.85 0.19
CA CYS A 26 -3.97 -11.53 1.04
C CYS A 26 -3.71 -12.93 0.48
N ASP A 27 -2.46 -13.26 0.19
CA ASP A 27 -2.06 -14.55 -0.36
C ASP A 27 -1.98 -15.66 0.70
N ARG A 28 -2.19 -15.33 1.99
CA ARG A 28 -2.25 -16.35 3.05
C ARG A 28 -3.48 -17.24 2.84
N LEU A 29 -3.23 -18.55 2.74
CA LEU A 29 -4.27 -19.58 2.73
C LEU A 29 -5.29 -19.37 3.85
N GLY A 30 -6.57 -19.30 3.49
CA GLY A 30 -7.69 -19.06 4.40
C GLY A 30 -7.92 -17.59 4.80
N CYS A 31 -7.05 -16.66 4.41
CA CYS A 31 -7.27 -15.24 4.63
C CYS A 31 -8.14 -14.65 3.51
N ARG A 32 -9.23 -13.96 3.88
CA ARG A 32 -10.14 -13.30 2.94
C ARG A 32 -9.97 -11.77 2.90
N ALA A 33 -8.86 -11.28 3.45
CA ALA A 33 -8.58 -9.85 3.50
C ALA A 33 -8.31 -9.31 2.08
N LYS A 34 -8.93 -8.19 1.76
CA LYS A 34 -8.70 -7.42 0.53
C LYS A 34 -8.61 -5.94 0.85
N VAL A 35 -7.85 -5.19 0.08
CA VAL A 35 -7.82 -3.74 0.15
C VAL A 35 -7.88 -3.14 -1.24
N THR A 36 -8.79 -2.20 -1.44
CA THR A 36 -8.90 -1.42 -2.67
C THR A 36 -8.19 -0.10 -2.47
N ILE A 37 -7.19 0.19 -3.31
CA ILE A 37 -6.48 1.47 -3.32
C ILE A 37 -6.90 2.23 -4.56
N GLU A 38 -7.57 3.35 -4.34
CA GLU A 38 -8.00 4.27 -5.40
C GLU A 38 -6.92 5.30 -5.74
N ALA A 39 -7.10 5.99 -6.87
CA ALA A 39 -6.23 7.07 -7.33
C ALA A 39 -4.75 6.66 -7.44
N THR A 40 -4.50 5.43 -7.91
CA THR A 40 -3.15 4.91 -8.11
C THR A 40 -2.70 5.10 -9.55
N ARG A 41 -1.38 5.09 -9.77
CA ARG A 41 -0.80 5.27 -11.12
C ARG A 41 -0.49 3.93 -11.77
N ASN A 42 -0.12 2.93 -10.96
CA ASN A 42 0.23 1.58 -11.34
C ASN A 42 0.20 0.68 -10.09
N ALA A 43 0.40 -0.63 -10.28
CA ALA A 43 0.39 -1.61 -9.20
C ALA A 43 1.47 -1.37 -8.12
N ALA A 44 2.66 -0.92 -8.50
CA ALA A 44 3.73 -0.60 -7.54
C ALA A 44 3.35 0.59 -6.64
N HIS A 45 2.73 1.62 -7.21
CA HIS A 45 2.19 2.75 -6.46
C HIS A 45 1.08 2.29 -5.51
N ALA A 46 0.18 1.42 -5.97
CA ALA A 46 -0.86 0.83 -5.14
C ALA A 46 -0.29 0.06 -3.95
N ARG A 47 0.70 -0.83 -4.16
CA ARG A 47 1.40 -1.57 -3.10
C ARG A 47 2.07 -0.65 -2.09
N ARG A 48 2.71 0.44 -2.56
CA ARG A 48 3.32 1.45 -1.69
C ARG A 48 2.27 2.13 -0.80
N LEU A 49 1.14 2.54 -1.38
CA LEU A 49 0.05 3.15 -0.63
C LEU A 49 -0.63 2.17 0.33
N ALA A 50 -0.85 0.93 -0.10
CA ALA A 50 -1.38 -0.13 0.76
C ALA A 50 -0.49 -0.36 1.99
N ARG A 51 0.84 -0.33 1.81
CA ARG A 51 1.80 -0.41 2.92
C ARG A 51 1.72 0.77 3.86
N MET A 52 1.72 1.99 3.34
CA MET A 52 1.74 3.20 4.16
C MET A 52 0.40 3.46 4.87
N ARG A 53 -0.72 3.19 4.20
CA ARG A 53 -2.06 3.56 4.69
C ARG A 53 -2.78 2.41 5.40
N HIS A 54 -2.55 1.18 4.96
CA HIS A 54 -3.29 0.00 5.43
C HIS A 54 -2.38 -1.04 6.09
N GLY A 55 -1.07 -0.77 6.20
CA GLY A 55 -0.11 -1.67 6.84
C GLY A 55 0.16 -2.98 6.08
N TRP A 56 -0.29 -3.08 4.83
CA TRP A 56 -0.07 -4.23 3.96
C TRP A 56 1.42 -4.40 3.64
N ARG A 57 1.86 -5.62 3.46
CA ARG A 57 3.22 -5.94 3.01
C ARG A 57 3.15 -6.71 1.71
N SER A 58 4.21 -6.60 0.93
CA SER A 58 4.37 -7.33 -0.32
C SER A 58 5.83 -7.72 -0.38
N ASP A 59 6.10 -8.99 -0.58
CA ASP A 59 7.43 -9.56 -0.81
C ASP A 59 7.39 -10.51 -2.02
N ASP A 60 8.51 -11.17 -2.32
CA ASP A 60 8.60 -12.09 -3.46
C ASP A 60 7.70 -13.33 -3.32
N THR A 61 7.12 -13.54 -2.13
CA THR A 61 6.22 -14.66 -1.83
C THR A 61 4.74 -14.27 -1.87
N GLY A 62 4.41 -12.97 -1.97
CA GLY A 62 3.03 -12.50 -2.12
C GLY A 62 2.70 -11.20 -1.39
N ASP A 63 1.42 -10.85 -1.43
CA ASP A 63 0.78 -9.73 -0.75
C ASP A 63 0.17 -10.20 0.60
N TRP A 64 0.55 -9.54 1.70
CA TRP A 64 0.23 -9.92 3.07
C TRP A 64 -0.54 -8.80 3.79
N CYS A 65 -1.70 -9.13 4.35
CA CYS A 65 -2.48 -8.17 5.13
C CYS A 65 -1.88 -7.97 6.54
N PRO A 66 -2.17 -6.86 7.24
CA PRO A 66 -1.67 -6.64 8.60
C PRO A 66 -2.12 -7.71 9.60
N THR A 67 -3.28 -8.35 9.39
CA THR A 67 -3.76 -9.46 10.23
C THR A 67 -2.88 -10.71 10.12
N ASP A 68 -2.21 -10.90 8.98
CA ASP A 68 -1.22 -11.97 8.80
C ASP A 68 0.02 -11.77 9.69
N LYS A 69 0.40 -10.51 9.98
CA LYS A 69 1.58 -10.19 10.79
C LYS A 69 1.52 -10.84 12.17
N THR A 70 0.35 -10.89 12.79
CA THR A 70 0.19 -11.53 14.11
C THR A 70 0.51 -13.01 14.01
N ALA A 71 0.02 -13.69 12.98
CA ALA A 71 0.25 -15.12 12.82
C ALA A 71 1.70 -15.46 12.43
N ARG A 72 2.37 -14.62 11.63
CA ARG A 72 3.78 -14.84 11.22
C ARG A 72 4.77 -14.46 12.33
N ALA A 73 4.50 -13.38 13.08
CA ALA A 73 5.30 -13.01 14.26
C ALA A 73 5.20 -14.07 15.37
N THR A 74 4.01 -14.62 15.61
CA THR A 74 3.84 -15.74 16.54
C THR A 74 4.57 -16.99 16.06
N ALA A 75 4.50 -17.33 14.76
CA ALA A 75 5.23 -18.48 14.22
C ALA A 75 6.77 -18.33 14.35
N HIS A 76 7.30 -17.13 14.12
CA HIS A 76 8.72 -16.85 14.34
C HIS A 76 9.11 -16.88 15.83
N ALA A 77 8.27 -16.35 16.72
CA ALA A 77 8.51 -16.40 18.16
C ALA A 77 8.47 -17.83 18.72
N THR A 78 7.63 -18.70 18.14
CA THR A 78 7.61 -20.13 18.46
C THR A 78 8.83 -20.87 17.89
N GLN A 79 9.38 -20.45 16.74
CA GLN A 79 10.61 -21.04 16.20
C GLN A 79 11.87 -20.65 16.97
N THR A 80 11.96 -19.44 17.54
CA THR A 80 13.09 -19.06 18.42
C THR A 80 13.00 -19.64 19.82
N ARG A 81 11.81 -20.10 20.24
CA ARG A 81 11.63 -20.96 21.41
C ARG A 81 11.51 -22.42 20.95
N GLY A 82 12.58 -22.95 20.36
CA GLY A 82 12.70 -24.39 20.21
C GLY A 82 12.46 -25.07 21.58
N PRO A 83 11.83 -26.25 21.62
CA PRO A 83 11.74 -27.02 22.84
C PRO A 83 13.18 -27.37 23.24
N SER A 84 13.69 -26.70 24.28
CA SER A 84 14.86 -27.19 25.01
C SER A 84 14.48 -28.56 25.54
N GLN A 85 15.02 -29.60 24.91
CA GLN A 85 15.03 -30.96 25.48
C GLN A 85 15.89 -30.99 26.73
#